data_AF-A0A3D9HQB0-F1
#
_entry.id   AF-A0A3D9HQB0-F1
#
_cell.length_a   1.000
_cell.length_b   1.000
_cell.length_c   1.000
_cell.angle_alpha   90.00
_cell.angle_beta   90.00
_cell.angle_gamma   90.00
#
_symmetry.space_group_name_H-M   'P 1'
#
loop_
_entity.id
_entity.type
_entity.pdbx_description
1 polymer ?
#
loop_
_entity_poly.entity_id
_entity_poly.type
_entity_poly.pdbx_seq_one_letter_code
_entity_poly.pdbx_strand_id
1 'polypeptide(L)'
;MSLLKVLGWIFVPYIMIFVKWKQIGKVAKGFGTAWALFALLIVISNAFGNSEEPNKEIAPSSPSASTVTDKSKENSEQPSATSGASATSSESPASMDLSDMSALEPDKKLMAITDVFDVIGKTEKEVIEWAGQPEDIQESKFRLMGSDTKVPAKTLIYSEFGDYEYFLLDGKVQRYTYTVNPENGWRFEEKSLHDFMYTMGLKDAKLIEKNDKVAVYRHKKLFDIRVFSDGENISYLYIIADEKYN
;
A
#
# COMPACT_ATOMS: atom_id res chain seq x y z
N MET A 1 -21.85 -6.19 43.48
CA MET A 1 -21.45 -4.78 43.28
C MET A 1 -21.25 -4.52 41.78
N SER A 2 -21.61 -3.32 41.32
CA SER A 2 -20.86 -2.55 40.30
C SER A 2 -21.49 -2.22 38.93
N LEU A 3 -22.72 -2.60 38.57
CA LEU A 3 -23.28 -2.07 37.30
C LEU A 3 -23.43 -0.54 37.33
N LEU A 4 -23.91 0.01 38.45
CA LEU A 4 -23.98 1.45 38.71
C LEU A 4 -22.60 2.13 38.82
N LYS A 5 -21.57 1.39 39.24
CA LYS A 5 -20.19 1.93 39.31
C LYS A 5 -19.54 2.00 37.93
N VAL A 6 -19.79 1.00 37.08
CA VAL A 6 -19.31 0.98 35.70
C VAL A 6 -20.02 2.06 34.86
N LEU A 7 -21.35 2.23 35.03
CA LEU A 7 -22.08 3.33 34.39
C LEU A 7 -21.53 4.68 34.84
N GLY A 8 -21.36 4.89 36.15
CA GLY A 8 -20.79 6.14 36.67
C GLY A 8 -19.40 6.45 36.07
N TRP A 9 -18.54 5.45 35.93
CA TRP A 9 -17.18 5.63 35.40
C TRP A 9 -17.16 5.98 33.91
N ILE A 10 -18.06 5.41 33.10
CA ILE A 10 -18.22 5.76 31.68
C ILE A 10 -18.71 7.19 31.49
N PHE A 11 -19.53 7.73 32.40
CA PHE A 11 -20.06 9.10 32.28
C PHE A 11 -19.14 10.19 32.85
N VAL A 12 -18.14 9.86 33.68
CA VAL A 12 -17.20 10.84 34.28
C VAL A 12 -16.46 11.69 33.23
N PRO A 13 -15.89 11.13 32.13
CA PRO A 13 -15.22 11.91 31.09
C PRO A 13 -16.18 12.90 30.42
N TYR A 14 -17.42 12.49 30.16
CA TYR A 14 -18.43 13.32 29.52
C TYR A 14 -18.86 14.48 30.42
N ILE A 15 -19.00 14.26 31.73
CA ILE A 15 -19.33 15.32 32.69
C ILE A 15 -18.18 16.34 32.80
N MET A 16 -16.93 15.91 32.73
CA MET A 16 -15.76 16.79 32.80
C MET A 16 -15.66 17.73 31.57
N ILE A 17 -16.14 17.28 30.41
CA ILE A 17 -16.28 18.11 29.19
C ILE A 17 -17.27 19.26 29.41
N PHE A 18 -18.39 19.01 30.10
CA PHE A 18 -19.37 20.08 30.44
C PHE A 18 -18.80 21.14 31.39
N VAL A 19 -17.95 20.75 32.35
CA VAL A 19 -17.32 21.69 33.29
C VAL A 19 -16.34 22.62 32.57
N LYS A 20 -15.56 22.12 31.60
CA LYS A 20 -14.64 22.95 30.80
C LYS A 20 -15.34 23.78 29.72
N TRP A 21 -16.58 23.46 29.39
CA TRP A 21 -17.37 24.18 28.39
C TRP A 21 -17.65 25.65 28.75
N LYS A 22 -17.60 26.02 30.04
CA LYS A 22 -17.71 27.43 30.46
C LYS A 22 -16.49 28.28 30.07
N GLN A 23 -15.31 27.69 29.92
CA GLN A 23 -14.07 28.39 29.57
C GLN A 23 -13.77 28.43 28.08
N ILE A 24 -14.55 27.73 27.26
CA ILE A 24 -14.39 27.73 25.79
C ILE A 24 -14.99 29.00 25.18
N GLY A 25 -14.20 29.67 24.34
CA GLY A 25 -14.61 30.90 23.63
C GLY A 25 -15.86 30.69 22.76
N LYS A 26 -16.62 31.77 22.52
CA LYS A 26 -17.92 31.72 21.83
C LYS A 26 -17.89 31.00 20.47
N VAL A 27 -16.77 31.07 19.75
CA VAL A 27 -16.59 30.43 18.43
C VAL A 27 -16.59 28.91 18.53
N ALA A 28 -15.85 28.33 19.46
CA ALA A 28 -15.77 26.88 19.63
C ALA A 28 -17.07 26.28 20.21
N LYS A 29 -17.87 27.07 20.94
CA LYS A 29 -19.24 26.67 21.30
C LYS A 29 -20.14 26.49 20.09
N GLY A 30 -20.08 27.43 19.14
CA GLY A 30 -20.85 27.37 17.89
C GLY A 30 -20.50 26.14 17.05
N PHE A 31 -19.21 25.83 16.93
CA PHE A 31 -18.75 24.66 16.20
C PHE A 31 -19.19 23.35 16.86
N GLY A 32 -19.09 23.27 18.20
CA GLY A 32 -19.55 22.10 18.95
C GLY A 32 -21.06 21.84 18.81
N THR A 33 -21.88 22.90 18.83
CA THR A 33 -23.33 22.76 18.61
C THR A 33 -23.67 22.33 17.18
N ALA A 34 -22.98 22.87 16.17
CA ALA A 34 -23.18 22.47 14.78
C ALA A 34 -22.81 21.00 14.57
N TRP A 35 -21.70 20.56 15.17
CA TRP A 35 -21.25 19.17 15.09
C TRP A 35 -22.19 18.19 15.79
N ALA A 36 -22.71 18.56 16.96
CA ALA A 36 -23.69 17.74 17.69
C ALA A 36 -25.01 17.57 16.89
N LEU A 37 -25.49 18.64 16.25
CA LEU A 37 -26.65 18.59 15.36
C LEU A 37 -26.40 17.67 14.15
N PHE A 38 -25.21 17.74 13.56
CA PHE A 38 -24.83 16.88 12.44
C PHE A 38 -24.76 15.40 12.83
N ALA A 39 -24.13 15.09 13.96
CA ALA A 39 -24.08 13.73 14.50
C ALA A 39 -25.47 13.17 14.83
N LEU A 40 -26.35 14.00 15.39
CA LEU A 40 -27.74 13.62 15.68
C LEU A 40 -28.50 13.26 14.39
N LEU A 41 -28.32 14.03 13.31
CA LEU A 41 -28.95 13.75 12.02
C LEU A 41 -28.51 12.39 11.44
N ILE A 42 -27.22 12.05 11.53
CA ILE A 42 -26.71 10.75 11.08
C ILE A 42 -27.38 9.59 11.84
N VAL A 43 -27.53 9.72 13.16
CA VAL A 43 -28.17 8.69 13.98
C VAL A 43 -29.65 8.53 13.62
N ILE A 44 -30.37 9.63 13.39
CA ILE A 44 -31.78 9.60 12.97
C ILE A 44 -31.90 8.97 11.58
N SER A 45 -31.04 9.34 10.63
CA SER A 45 -31.04 8.74 9.28
C SER A 45 -30.78 7.24 9.32
N ASN A 46 -29.87 6.77 10.17
CA ASN A 46 -29.60 5.34 10.32
C ASN A 46 -30.70 4.59 11.09
N ALA A 47 -31.35 5.23 12.07
CA ALA A 47 -32.39 4.60 12.88
C ALA A 47 -33.76 4.53 12.17
N PHE A 48 -34.06 5.48 11.28
CA PHE A 48 -35.35 5.55 10.58
C PHE A 48 -35.27 5.26 9.07
N GLY A 49 -34.07 5.21 8.49
CA GLY A 49 -33.86 5.00 7.04
C GLY A 49 -33.83 3.53 6.61
N ASN A 50 -33.67 2.58 7.53
CA ASN A 50 -33.66 1.14 7.23
C ASN A 50 -34.80 0.45 7.98
N SER A 51 -36.01 0.56 7.45
CA SER A 51 -37.12 -0.34 7.75
C SER A 51 -37.63 -0.93 6.44
N GLU A 52 -36.81 -1.76 5.81
CA GLU A 52 -37.26 -2.83 4.93
C GLU A 52 -36.60 -4.15 5.38
N GLU A 53 -37.37 -5.23 5.25
CA GLU A 53 -37.51 -6.38 6.14
C GLU A 53 -36.35 -7.40 6.17
N PRO A 54 -36.25 -8.23 7.23
CA PRO A 54 -35.39 -9.40 7.26
C PRO A 54 -36.10 -10.58 6.58
N ASN A 55 -35.72 -10.90 5.34
CA ASN A 55 -36.17 -12.14 4.70
C ASN A 55 -35.11 -13.25 4.80
N LYS A 56 -35.61 -14.41 5.24
CA LYS A 56 -35.10 -15.80 5.24
C LYS A 56 -34.08 -16.12 4.13
N GLU A 57 -33.19 -17.09 4.24
CA GLU A 57 -33.37 -18.45 4.76
C GLU A 57 -31.98 -19.10 4.92
N ILE A 58 -31.73 -19.72 6.06
CA ILE A 58 -30.55 -20.56 6.30
C ILE A 58 -30.86 -21.95 5.76
N ALA A 59 -30.15 -22.39 4.72
CA ALA A 59 -30.12 -23.79 4.30
C ALA A 59 -28.84 -24.47 4.83
N PRO A 60 -28.93 -25.63 5.51
CA PRO A 60 -27.78 -26.35 6.03
C PRO A 60 -27.10 -27.16 4.93
N SER A 61 -25.83 -26.85 4.63
CA SER A 61 -24.97 -27.71 3.82
C SER A 61 -24.48 -28.91 4.65
N SER A 62 -24.81 -30.09 4.15
CA SER A 62 -24.57 -31.42 4.71
C SER A 62 -23.08 -31.72 4.94
N PRO A 63 -22.70 -32.47 6.00
CA PRO A 63 -21.34 -32.93 6.22
C PRO A 63 -21.02 -34.13 5.31
N SER A 64 -20.00 -33.99 4.46
CA SER A 64 -19.42 -35.13 3.73
C SER A 64 -18.51 -35.91 4.67
N ALA A 65 -19.00 -37.08 5.09
CA ALA A 65 -18.24 -38.09 5.79
C ALA A 65 -17.39 -38.89 4.79
N SER A 66 -16.07 -38.93 5.02
CA SER A 66 -15.18 -39.95 4.45
C SER A 66 -14.46 -40.63 5.60
N THR A 67 -14.94 -41.85 5.86
CA THR A 67 -14.52 -42.79 6.90
C THR A 67 -13.47 -43.74 6.33
N VAL A 68 -12.28 -43.73 6.96
CA VAL A 68 -11.46 -44.89 7.40
C VAL A 68 -10.86 -45.84 6.34
N THR A 69 -9.55 -46.10 6.50
CA THR A 69 -8.89 -47.43 6.71
C THR A 69 -7.52 -47.42 6.02
N ASP A 70 -6.38 -47.24 6.70
CA ASP A 70 -5.62 -48.13 7.62
C ASP A 70 -4.46 -48.86 6.92
N LYS A 71 -3.29 -48.80 7.58
CA LYS A 71 -2.09 -49.68 7.53
C LYS A 71 -1.44 -50.08 6.19
N SER A 72 -0.12 -49.90 6.12
CA SER A 72 0.84 -50.93 6.61
C SER A 72 2.31 -50.63 6.24
N LYS A 73 3.20 -50.89 7.23
CA LYS A 73 4.64 -51.23 7.18
C LYS A 73 5.67 -50.20 6.69
N GLU A 74 6.65 -49.74 7.49
CA GLU A 74 7.69 -50.41 8.31
C GLU A 74 8.98 -50.75 7.53
N ASN A 75 10.09 -50.13 8.00
CA ASN A 75 11.53 -50.42 7.84
C ASN A 75 12.16 -50.54 6.45
N SER A 76 13.23 -49.76 6.20
CA SER A 76 14.59 -50.23 6.50
C SER A 76 15.65 -49.15 6.28
N GLU A 77 16.43 -48.91 7.32
CA GLU A 77 17.87 -48.67 7.41
C GLU A 77 18.68 -48.09 6.22
N GLN A 78 19.35 -46.96 6.54
CA GLN A 78 20.71 -46.52 6.16
C GLN A 78 21.76 -47.67 6.11
N PRO A 79 23.02 -47.50 5.62
CA PRO A 79 23.70 -46.28 5.18
C PRO A 79 24.64 -46.42 3.95
N SER A 80 25.11 -45.29 3.41
CA SER A 80 26.56 -44.97 3.34
C SER A 80 26.88 -43.77 2.43
N ALA A 81 27.95 -43.10 2.82
CA ALA A 81 28.53 -41.89 2.27
C ALA A 81 28.90 -41.95 0.78
N THR A 82 28.89 -40.78 0.12
CA THR A 82 29.97 -40.39 -0.81
C THR A 82 30.05 -38.87 -0.89
N SER A 83 31.26 -38.40 -0.62
CA SER A 83 31.80 -37.06 -0.77
C SER A 83 31.99 -36.70 -2.25
N GLY A 84 31.75 -35.45 -2.66
CA GLY A 84 32.27 -34.98 -3.94
C GLY A 84 31.62 -33.74 -4.56
N ALA A 85 32.43 -32.68 -4.61
CA ALA A 85 32.50 -31.70 -5.70
C ALA A 85 31.42 -30.60 -5.81
N SER A 86 31.82 -29.45 -5.24
CA SER A 86 31.61 -28.09 -5.72
C SER A 86 31.53 -27.97 -7.26
N ALA A 87 30.43 -27.41 -7.77
CA ALA A 87 30.38 -26.71 -9.04
C ALA A 87 29.50 -25.46 -8.88
N THR A 88 30.17 -24.34 -8.74
CA THR A 88 29.63 -22.99 -8.83
C THR A 88 29.08 -22.77 -10.24
N SER A 89 27.77 -22.86 -10.41
CA SER A 89 27.08 -22.25 -11.56
C SER A 89 26.54 -20.91 -11.10
N SER A 90 27.37 -19.88 -11.23
CA SER A 90 26.94 -18.49 -11.26
C SER A 90 26.22 -18.26 -12.59
N GLU A 91 24.96 -18.68 -12.65
CA GLU A 91 24.06 -18.30 -13.73
C GLU A 91 23.67 -16.84 -13.48
N SER A 92 24.40 -15.95 -14.17
CA SER A 92 24.03 -14.55 -14.30
C SER A 92 22.61 -14.49 -14.84
N PRO A 93 21.66 -13.80 -14.19
CA PRO A 93 20.34 -13.60 -14.78
C PRO A 93 20.55 -12.84 -16.09
N ALA A 94 20.06 -13.44 -17.16
CA ALA A 94 20.05 -12.87 -18.49
C ALA A 94 19.57 -11.42 -18.40
N SER A 95 20.42 -10.49 -18.84
CA SER A 95 19.99 -9.16 -19.24
C SER A 95 18.94 -9.35 -20.33
N MET A 96 17.66 -9.17 -19.97
CA MET A 96 16.62 -9.02 -20.97
C MET A 96 17.01 -7.83 -21.86
N ASP A 97 17.20 -8.12 -23.14
CA ASP A 97 17.45 -7.12 -24.15
C ASP A 97 16.15 -6.30 -24.33
N LEU A 98 16.14 -5.09 -23.75
CA LEU A 98 15.00 -4.16 -23.75
C LEU A 98 14.70 -3.56 -25.13
N SER A 99 15.48 -3.91 -26.16
CA SER A 99 15.35 -3.39 -27.52
C SER A 99 14.10 -3.87 -28.25
N ASP A 100 13.46 -4.96 -27.81
CA ASP A 100 12.36 -5.63 -28.53
C ASP A 100 10.97 -5.38 -27.91
N MET A 101 10.84 -4.36 -27.03
CA MET A 101 9.58 -4.02 -26.35
C MET A 101 8.57 -3.26 -27.23
N SER A 102 8.91 -2.91 -28.47
CA SER A 102 8.00 -2.21 -29.39
C SER A 102 6.95 -3.12 -30.02
N ALA A 103 7.09 -4.45 -29.92
CA ALA A 103 6.18 -5.43 -30.51
C ALA A 103 5.21 -6.07 -29.50
N LEU A 104 5.28 -5.70 -28.22
CA LEU A 104 4.33 -6.15 -27.21
C LEU A 104 3.06 -5.28 -27.27
N GLU A 105 1.90 -5.94 -27.29
CA GLU A 105 0.61 -5.29 -27.05
C GLU A 105 0.73 -4.39 -25.80
N PRO A 106 0.13 -3.18 -25.80
CA PRO A 106 0.30 -2.18 -24.74
C PRO A 106 0.03 -2.75 -23.34
N ASP A 107 -0.89 -3.70 -23.25
CA ASP A 107 -1.34 -4.40 -22.05
C ASP A 107 -0.26 -5.32 -21.43
N LYS A 108 0.71 -5.80 -22.21
CA LYS A 108 1.88 -6.56 -21.69
C LYS A 108 3.04 -5.66 -21.31
N LYS A 109 3.08 -4.44 -21.83
CA LYS A 109 4.16 -3.48 -21.60
C LYS A 109 4.11 -2.91 -20.18
N LEU A 110 2.92 -2.76 -19.61
CA LEU A 110 2.72 -2.27 -18.24
C LEU A 110 3.13 -3.28 -17.16
N MET A 111 2.97 -4.59 -17.37
CA MET A 111 3.53 -5.60 -16.45
C MET A 111 5.07 -5.68 -16.49
N ALA A 112 5.68 -5.18 -17.57
CA ALA A 112 7.13 -5.01 -17.65
C ALA A 112 7.62 -3.69 -17.02
N ILE A 113 6.70 -2.86 -16.50
CA ILE A 113 7.04 -1.66 -15.72
C ILE A 113 7.42 -2.09 -14.32
N THR A 114 8.64 -2.55 -14.21
CA THR A 114 9.21 -2.91 -12.92
C THR A 114 10.41 -2.06 -12.58
N ASP A 115 11.16 -1.51 -13.55
CA ASP A 115 12.29 -0.65 -13.22
C ASP A 115 11.88 0.81 -12.97
N VAL A 116 11.96 1.23 -11.71
CA VAL A 116 11.72 2.61 -11.28
C VAL A 116 12.61 3.60 -12.04
N PHE A 117 13.84 3.21 -12.41
CA PHE A 117 14.76 4.12 -13.10
C PHE A 117 14.36 4.39 -14.55
N ASP A 118 13.49 3.58 -15.13
CA ASP A 118 12.98 3.84 -16.47
C ASP A 118 12.00 5.00 -16.47
N VAL A 119 11.32 5.30 -15.36
CA VAL A 119 10.29 6.37 -15.32
C VAL A 119 10.78 7.66 -14.66
N ILE A 120 11.63 7.57 -13.64
CA ILE A 120 12.14 8.75 -12.93
C ILE A 120 12.89 9.68 -13.90
N GLY A 121 12.52 10.96 -13.89
CA GLY A 121 13.12 11.99 -14.73
C GLY A 121 12.54 12.12 -16.15
N LYS A 122 11.70 11.18 -16.60
CA LYS A 122 10.95 11.31 -17.86
C LYS A 122 9.96 12.45 -17.81
N THR A 123 9.67 13.03 -18.97
CA THR A 123 8.62 14.02 -19.16
C THR A 123 7.23 13.38 -19.30
N GLU A 124 6.17 14.16 -19.14
CA GLU A 124 4.78 13.71 -19.37
C GLU A 124 4.62 13.00 -20.72
N LYS A 125 5.16 13.60 -21.79
CA LYS A 125 5.09 13.02 -23.13
C LYS A 125 5.81 11.68 -23.22
N GLU A 126 7.02 11.58 -22.65
CA GLU A 126 7.81 10.34 -22.68
C GLU A 126 7.14 9.23 -21.86
N VAL A 127 6.47 9.57 -20.76
CA VAL A 127 5.70 8.61 -19.96
C VAL A 127 4.49 8.12 -20.76
N ILE A 128 3.73 9.03 -21.39
CA ILE A 128 2.54 8.67 -22.17
C ILE A 128 2.91 7.84 -23.41
N GLU A 129 4.00 8.17 -24.10
CA GLU A 129 4.49 7.38 -25.24
C GLU A 129 4.93 5.97 -24.81
N TRP A 130 5.45 5.86 -23.59
CA TRP A 130 5.96 4.61 -23.07
C TRP A 130 4.87 3.71 -22.45
N ALA A 131 4.04 4.25 -21.55
CA ALA A 131 3.02 3.53 -20.79
C ALA A 131 1.59 3.65 -21.37
N GLY A 132 1.37 4.51 -22.37
CA GLY A 132 0.04 4.81 -22.88
C GLY A 132 -0.64 5.97 -22.13
N GLN A 133 -1.91 6.19 -22.44
CA GLN A 133 -2.70 7.27 -21.83
C GLN A 133 -3.04 6.91 -20.37
N PRO A 134 -2.83 7.82 -19.42
CA PRO A 134 -3.31 7.61 -18.04
C PRO A 134 -4.83 7.67 -17.99
N GLU A 135 -5.46 6.99 -17.02
CA GLU A 135 -6.91 7.11 -16.83
C GLU A 135 -7.29 8.44 -16.21
N ASP A 136 -6.40 9.04 -15.41
CA ASP A 136 -6.62 10.35 -14.81
C ASP A 136 -5.33 11.20 -14.79
N ILE A 137 -5.51 12.51 -14.98
CA ILE A 137 -4.46 13.52 -14.90
C ILE A 137 -4.90 14.60 -13.92
N GLN A 138 -4.23 14.66 -12.78
CA GLN A 138 -4.54 15.64 -11.74
C GLN A 138 -3.53 16.78 -11.74
N GLU A 139 -3.98 17.98 -12.07
CA GLU A 139 -3.17 19.18 -11.99
C GLU A 139 -3.21 19.79 -10.59
N SER A 140 -2.04 20.16 -10.07
CA SER A 140 -1.94 20.80 -8.75
C SER A 140 -0.83 21.84 -8.71
N LYS A 141 -0.77 22.59 -7.59
CA LYS A 141 0.32 23.53 -7.30
C LYS A 141 1.09 23.02 -6.10
N PHE A 142 2.27 22.48 -6.33
CA PHE A 142 3.13 21.93 -5.29
C PHE A 142 3.99 23.03 -4.66
N ARG A 143 4.05 23.06 -3.33
CA ARG A 143 4.90 24.01 -2.60
C ARG A 143 6.26 23.34 -2.36
N LEU A 144 7.33 23.99 -2.80
CA LEU A 144 8.69 23.48 -2.57
C LEU A 144 9.03 23.52 -1.07
N MET A 145 9.77 22.52 -0.59
CA MET A 145 10.20 22.46 0.80
C MET A 145 10.97 23.73 1.19
N GLY A 146 10.68 24.26 2.38
CA GLY A 146 11.38 25.45 2.90
C GLY A 146 11.09 26.76 2.16
N SER A 147 10.10 26.81 1.28
CA SER A 147 9.75 28.00 0.50
C SER A 147 8.24 28.22 0.39
N ASP A 148 7.81 29.45 0.11
CA ASP A 148 6.43 29.79 -0.28
C ASP A 148 6.19 29.65 -1.79
N THR A 149 7.25 29.36 -2.56
CA THR A 149 7.17 29.15 -4.00
C THR A 149 6.33 27.92 -4.30
N LYS A 150 5.30 28.12 -5.14
CA LYS A 150 4.48 27.05 -5.69
C LYS A 150 4.84 26.83 -7.15
N VAL A 151 5.08 25.58 -7.53
CA VAL A 151 5.36 25.16 -8.90
C VAL A 151 4.19 24.32 -9.44
N PRO A 152 3.91 24.39 -10.75
CA PRO A 152 2.95 23.48 -11.37
C PRO A 152 3.39 22.02 -11.18
N ALA A 153 2.42 21.17 -10.87
CA ALA A 153 2.63 19.75 -10.70
C ALA A 153 1.49 18.98 -11.37
N LYS A 154 1.80 17.76 -11.82
CA LYS A 154 0.80 16.84 -12.38
C LYS A 154 0.96 15.47 -11.76
N THR A 155 -0.14 14.78 -11.52
CA THR A 155 -0.14 13.35 -11.21
C THR A 155 -0.77 12.61 -12.38
N LEU A 156 -0.05 11.65 -12.95
CA LEU A 156 -0.59 10.71 -13.94
C LEU A 156 -0.91 9.42 -13.20
N ILE A 157 -2.16 8.96 -13.31
CA ILE A 157 -2.65 7.75 -12.64
C ILE A 157 -2.83 6.67 -13.70
N TYR A 158 -2.29 5.49 -13.42
CA TYR A 158 -2.40 4.26 -14.22
C TYR A 158 -2.96 3.17 -13.31
N SER A 159 -4.19 2.71 -13.52
CA SER A 159 -4.89 1.75 -12.65
C SER A 159 -5.11 0.37 -13.28
N GLU A 160 -5.08 0.28 -14.61
CA GLU A 160 -5.38 -0.95 -15.35
C GLU A 160 -4.42 -2.12 -15.00
N PHE A 161 -3.21 -1.83 -14.49
CA PHE A 161 -2.16 -2.85 -14.25
C PHE A 161 -1.56 -2.79 -12.83
N GLY A 162 -2.34 -2.27 -11.89
CA GLY A 162 -1.91 -1.89 -10.54
C GLY A 162 -1.83 -0.38 -10.42
N ASP A 163 -2.20 0.21 -9.28
CA ASP A 163 -2.32 1.67 -9.18
C ASP A 163 -0.92 2.31 -9.12
N TYR A 164 -0.41 2.72 -10.28
CA TYR A 164 0.79 3.54 -10.40
C TYR A 164 0.41 5.01 -10.43
N GLU A 165 1.17 5.81 -9.68
CA GLU A 165 1.08 7.26 -9.74
C GLU A 165 2.44 7.85 -10.07
N TYR A 166 2.51 8.59 -11.17
CA TYR A 166 3.68 9.39 -11.53
C TYR A 166 3.42 10.83 -11.18
N PHE A 167 4.18 11.37 -10.23
CA PHE A 167 4.08 12.76 -9.85
C PHE A 167 5.18 13.57 -10.52
N LEU A 168 4.75 14.48 -11.39
CA LEU A 168 5.60 15.35 -12.17
C LEU A 168 5.70 16.71 -11.51
N LEU A 169 6.93 17.19 -11.39
CA LEU A 169 7.26 18.55 -11.03
C LEU A 169 8.16 19.14 -12.11
N ASP A 170 7.85 20.37 -12.51
CA ASP A 170 8.59 21.04 -13.60
C ASP A 170 8.64 20.20 -14.89
N GLY A 171 7.52 19.50 -15.17
CA GLY A 171 7.34 18.67 -16.35
C GLY A 171 8.07 17.33 -16.35
N LYS A 172 8.72 16.92 -15.25
CA LYS A 172 9.44 15.64 -15.13
C LYS A 172 8.98 14.83 -13.93
N VAL A 173 8.97 13.50 -14.03
CA VAL A 173 8.64 12.59 -12.93
C VAL A 173 9.69 12.72 -11.82
N GLN A 174 9.24 13.16 -10.65
CA GLN A 174 10.09 13.29 -9.45
C GLN A 174 9.69 12.30 -8.35
N ARG A 175 8.47 11.78 -8.41
CA ARG A 175 7.98 10.80 -7.46
C ARG A 175 7.18 9.72 -8.16
N TYR A 176 7.35 8.52 -7.65
CA TYR A 176 6.71 7.30 -8.10
C TYR A 176 6.01 6.65 -6.91
N THR A 177 4.72 6.38 -7.04
CA THR A 177 3.95 5.57 -6.10
C THR A 177 3.45 4.33 -6.82
N TYR A 178 3.50 3.18 -6.15
CA TYR A 178 2.88 1.94 -6.63
C TYR A 178 2.09 1.29 -5.51
N THR A 179 0.78 1.15 -5.70
CA THR A 179 -0.09 0.39 -4.79
C THR A 179 -0.07 -1.07 -5.20
N VAL A 180 0.32 -1.92 -4.26
CA VAL A 180 0.43 -3.36 -4.48
C VAL A 180 -0.96 -3.98 -4.40
N ASN A 181 -1.35 -4.74 -5.42
CA ASN A 181 -2.56 -5.55 -5.35
C ASN A 181 -2.39 -6.61 -4.24
N PRO A 182 -3.25 -6.66 -3.21
CA PRO A 182 -3.17 -7.65 -2.14
C PRO A 182 -3.13 -9.11 -2.62
N GLU A 183 -3.72 -9.40 -3.78
CA GLU A 183 -3.74 -10.73 -4.40
C GLU A 183 -2.35 -11.20 -4.85
N ASN A 184 -1.38 -10.29 -5.03
CA ASN A 184 -0.01 -10.64 -5.38
C ASN A 184 0.76 -11.31 -4.22
N GLY A 185 0.22 -11.25 -2.99
CA GLY A 185 0.74 -12.00 -1.85
C GLY A 185 2.08 -11.51 -1.29
N TRP A 186 2.51 -10.29 -1.63
CA TRP A 186 3.73 -9.70 -1.09
C TRP A 186 3.60 -9.46 0.41
N ARG A 187 4.46 -10.11 1.19
CA ARG A 187 4.47 -10.04 2.65
C ARG A 187 5.40 -8.94 3.15
N PHE A 188 5.05 -8.32 4.27
CA PHE A 188 5.88 -7.28 4.90
C PHE A 188 6.98 -7.86 5.80
N GLU A 189 7.69 -8.85 5.28
CA GLU A 189 8.82 -9.53 5.91
C GLU A 189 10.10 -9.30 5.12
N GLU A 190 11.26 -9.40 5.76
CA GLU A 190 12.54 -8.97 5.17
C GLU A 190 12.87 -9.66 3.84
N LYS A 191 12.62 -10.97 3.74
CA LYS A 191 12.84 -11.72 2.51
C LYS A 191 11.92 -11.25 1.38
N SER A 192 10.61 -11.17 1.64
CA SER A 192 9.62 -10.74 0.64
C SER A 192 9.82 -9.28 0.23
N LEU A 193 10.23 -8.41 1.16
CA LEU A 193 10.62 -7.04 0.86
C LEU A 193 11.86 -6.96 -0.02
N HIS A 194 12.89 -7.77 0.23
CA HIS A 194 14.07 -7.82 -0.64
C HIS A 194 13.69 -8.24 -2.07
N ASP A 195 12.90 -9.29 -2.21
CA ASP A 195 12.46 -9.80 -3.51
C ASP A 195 11.56 -8.77 -4.22
N PHE A 196 10.68 -8.09 -3.48
CA PHE A 196 9.88 -6.99 -3.99
C PHE A 196 10.76 -5.85 -4.52
N MET A 197 11.74 -5.38 -3.76
CA MET A 197 12.67 -4.33 -4.19
C MET A 197 13.49 -4.74 -5.43
N TYR A 198 13.90 -6.00 -5.50
CA TYR A 198 14.59 -6.55 -6.68
C TYR A 198 13.68 -6.51 -7.92
N THR A 199 12.42 -6.93 -7.76
CA THR A 199 11.40 -6.84 -8.80
C THR A 199 11.20 -5.40 -9.24
N MET A 200 11.22 -4.42 -8.33
CA MET A 200 11.07 -3.00 -8.67
C MET A 200 12.35 -2.33 -9.26
N GLY A 201 13.34 -3.11 -9.70
CA GLY A 201 14.61 -2.59 -10.25
C GLY A 201 15.55 -1.96 -9.22
N LEU A 202 15.23 -2.06 -7.92
CA LEU A 202 15.95 -1.41 -6.82
C LEU A 202 16.96 -2.35 -6.15
N LYS A 203 17.70 -3.12 -6.95
CA LYS A 203 18.60 -4.19 -6.49
C LYS A 203 19.69 -3.71 -5.52
N ASP A 204 20.14 -2.46 -5.68
CA ASP A 204 21.18 -1.85 -4.84
C ASP A 204 20.61 -1.10 -3.62
N ALA A 205 19.29 -1.14 -3.41
CA ALA A 205 18.66 -0.47 -2.28
C ALA A 205 18.94 -1.22 -0.98
N LYS A 206 19.36 -0.50 0.06
CA LYS A 206 19.70 -1.06 1.37
C LYS A 206 18.63 -0.71 2.39
N LEU A 207 18.09 -1.71 3.07
CA LEU A 207 17.19 -1.50 4.21
C LEU A 207 17.95 -0.76 5.33
N ILE A 208 17.41 0.38 5.76
CA ILE A 208 17.99 1.22 6.83
C ILE A 208 17.19 1.10 8.11
N GLU A 209 15.87 1.09 8.00
CA GLU A 209 14.96 1.03 9.13
C GLU A 209 13.74 0.19 8.76
N LYS A 210 13.24 -0.61 9.70
CA LYS A 210 11.99 -1.34 9.57
C LYS A 210 11.24 -1.33 10.89
N ASN A 211 9.97 -0.98 10.86
CA ASN A 211 9.02 -1.22 11.94
C ASN A 211 7.83 -2.04 11.44
N ASP A 212 6.72 -2.03 12.16
CA ASP A 212 5.48 -2.73 11.83
C ASP A 212 4.74 -2.13 10.62
N LYS A 213 4.99 -0.85 10.31
CA LYS A 213 4.25 -0.08 9.30
C LYS A 213 5.07 0.35 8.09
N VAL A 214 6.36 0.55 8.26
CA VAL A 214 7.22 1.13 7.23
C VAL A 214 8.61 0.51 7.24
N ALA A 215 9.11 0.27 6.03
CA ALA A 215 10.47 -0.12 5.74
C ALA A 215 11.10 0.99 4.89
N VAL A 216 12.21 1.54 5.36
CA VAL A 216 12.91 2.66 4.74
C VAL A 216 14.19 2.14 4.11
N TYR A 217 14.37 2.45 2.83
CA TYR A 217 15.52 2.04 2.05
C TYR A 217 16.36 3.24 1.63
N ARG A 218 17.66 2.99 1.45
CA ARG A 218 18.59 3.95 0.86
C ARG A 218 19.11 3.44 -0.48
N HIS A 219 19.11 4.30 -1.48
CA HIS A 219 19.72 4.05 -2.78
C HIS A 219 20.60 5.24 -3.17
N LYS A 220 21.65 5.03 -3.98
CA LYS A 220 22.60 6.10 -4.32
C LYS A 220 22.04 7.18 -5.25
N LYS A 221 21.01 6.83 -6.03
CA LYS A 221 20.40 7.68 -7.07
C LYS A 221 19.02 8.21 -6.69
N LEU A 222 18.48 7.82 -5.55
CA LEU A 222 17.15 8.21 -5.10
C LEU A 222 17.28 8.82 -3.71
N PHE A 223 16.44 9.80 -3.42
CA PHE A 223 16.47 10.51 -2.16
C PHE A 223 15.83 9.71 -1.03
N ASP A 224 14.61 9.21 -1.26
CA ASP A 224 13.85 8.45 -0.25
C ASP A 224 13.09 7.31 -0.91
N ILE A 225 13.07 6.16 -0.24
CA ILE A 225 12.31 4.98 -0.66
C ILE A 225 11.65 4.38 0.58
N ARG A 226 10.33 4.29 0.55
CA ARG A 226 9.52 3.73 1.64
C ARG A 226 8.58 2.69 1.11
N VAL A 227 8.53 1.56 1.81
CA VAL A 227 7.52 0.53 1.61
C VAL A 227 6.63 0.53 2.84
N PHE A 228 5.33 0.69 2.62
CA PHE A 228 4.33 0.71 3.68
C PHE A 228 3.60 -0.62 3.75
N SER A 229 3.21 -1.01 4.96
CA SER A 229 2.43 -2.22 5.20
C SER A 229 0.97 -1.89 5.50
N ASP A 230 0.11 -2.85 5.17
CA ASP A 230 -1.21 -3.00 5.76
C ASP A 230 -1.25 -4.36 6.48
N GLY A 231 -0.90 -4.33 7.77
CA GLY A 231 -0.72 -5.54 8.57
C GLY A 231 0.47 -6.36 8.11
N GLU A 232 0.22 -7.58 7.62
CA GLU A 232 1.25 -8.52 7.17
C GLU A 232 1.63 -8.37 5.70
N ASN A 233 0.95 -7.51 4.94
CA ASN A 233 1.14 -7.39 3.50
C ASN A 233 1.77 -6.04 3.14
N ILE A 234 2.49 -6.00 2.03
CA ILE A 234 2.92 -4.74 1.42
C ILE A 234 1.68 -4.03 0.87
N SER A 235 1.50 -2.76 1.24
CA SER A 235 0.40 -1.93 0.75
C SER A 235 0.85 -1.07 -0.43
N TYR A 236 1.89 -0.25 -0.26
CA TYR A 236 2.40 0.57 -1.36
C TYR A 236 3.89 0.90 -1.21
N LEU A 237 4.51 1.16 -2.35
CA LEU A 237 5.87 1.66 -2.51
C LEU A 237 5.82 3.15 -2.85
N TYR A 238 6.66 3.94 -2.20
CA TYR A 238 6.75 5.38 -2.36
C TYR A 238 8.21 5.80 -2.55
N ILE A 239 8.50 6.48 -3.65
CA ILE A 239 9.87 6.85 -4.05
C ILE A 239 9.94 8.32 -4.41
N ILE A 240 10.95 9.00 -3.87
CA ILE A 240 11.32 10.38 -4.23
C ILE A 240 12.70 10.38 -4.87
N ALA A 241 12.83 11.01 -6.04
CA ALA A 241 14.07 11.11 -6.78
C ALA A 241 15.07 12.10 -6.16
N ASP A 242 14.60 13.28 -5.74
CA ASP A 242 15.45 14.40 -5.29
C ASP A 242 14.86 15.06 -4.02
N GLU A 243 15.74 15.42 -3.08
CA GLU A 243 15.43 16.06 -1.79
C GLU A 243 14.60 17.33 -1.94
N LYS A 244 14.82 18.09 -3.01
CA LYS A 244 14.11 19.36 -3.27
C LYS A 244 12.58 19.19 -3.28
N TYR A 245 12.10 17.96 -3.44
CA TYR A 245 10.71 17.61 -3.64
C TYR A 245 10.08 16.84 -2.48
N ASN A 246 10.76 16.76 -1.34
CA ASN A 246 10.21 16.23 -0.09
C ASN A 246 9.41 17.29 0.70
#